data_AF-A0A8J6HAB7-F1
#
_entry.id   AF-A0A8J6HAB7-F1
#
_cell.length_a   1.000
_cell.length_b   1.000
_cell.length_c   1.000
_cell.angle_alpha   90.00
_cell.angle_beta   90.00
_cell.angle_gamma   90.00
#
_symmetry.space_group_name_H-M   'P 1'
#
loop_
_entity.id
_entity.type
_entity.pdbx_description
1 polymer ?
#
loop_
_entity_poly.entity_id
_entity_poly.type
_entity_poly.pdbx_seq_one_letter_code
_entity_poly.pdbx_strand_id
1 'polypeptide(L)'
;MKHFVWFLFCSAFFIMESVRSQNASCNSTSSTLYGVEWPATINATLSKPLCVNQAKELAYRTCSDGQWGPEPVCSSVQPEKLPECPEGLIDNGSVCYTLTPKSSFPPDCPFNNLMSFPLYKNMIIYKKIAPVWMPVRRNVTHGLEFLQWIEQSTLYKTDFNGTIFYEDEIKDKDCLLYYNNSYMVAVSCDEKHSAVCAYDKSNLWSNQLCGTTDSFQSVFSPKSACFYEGYYLESCLKAEFIEPYQNNVFSRLGGTSFLIGLNKTQRGSYVWSSSAKEINYTFWSRDVVYDDTHWYGGLTSSGWVLKHELSWSVMCQKAAEEYFPSLELRGNQNELTLTVVQPRGLKWYNSDVLVNCFTNAYPTSLLFRYDITSTNTTTDKNLYTFTPYEYVSGDYWCEAFGIVDSEVIRSNVVSFKHVMSESAEYIAILQVKYLEGINPLSSAIMGLIEEYVFPTLDKIEHLKTYYVSRIMKIIDVDED
;
A
#
# COMPACT_ATOMS: atom_id res chain seq x y z
N MET A 1 -36.77 63.02 -51.86
CA MET A 1 -35.81 63.00 -50.72
C MET A 1 -36.38 62.43 -49.41
N LYS A 2 -37.64 62.69 -49.02
CA LYS A 2 -38.20 62.17 -47.75
C LYS A 2 -38.36 60.64 -47.65
N HIS A 3 -38.54 59.92 -48.77
CA HIS A 3 -38.65 58.45 -48.75
C HIS A 3 -37.31 57.69 -48.69
N PHE A 4 -36.20 58.35 -49.04
CA PHE A 4 -34.87 57.71 -49.05
C PHE A 4 -34.26 57.63 -47.63
N VAL A 5 -34.58 58.60 -46.76
CA VAL A 5 -34.11 58.63 -45.36
C VAL A 5 -34.82 57.58 -44.50
N TRP A 6 -36.08 57.26 -44.80
CA TRP A 6 -36.83 56.24 -44.05
C TRP A 6 -36.36 54.82 -44.37
N PHE A 7 -36.01 54.55 -45.62
CA PHE A 7 -35.45 53.25 -46.04
C PHE A 7 -34.07 52.99 -45.44
N LEU A 8 -33.21 54.02 -45.34
CA LEU A 8 -31.90 53.94 -44.66
C LEU A 8 -32.04 53.74 -43.15
N PHE A 9 -33.05 54.34 -42.51
CA PHE A 9 -33.30 54.14 -41.08
C PHE A 9 -33.82 52.73 -40.76
N CYS A 10 -34.77 52.19 -41.54
CA CYS A 10 -35.25 50.82 -41.34
C CYS A 10 -34.17 49.77 -41.63
N SER A 11 -33.37 49.94 -42.69
CA SER A 11 -32.27 49.00 -42.97
C SER A 11 -31.15 49.08 -41.94
N ALA A 12 -30.80 50.27 -41.41
CA ALA A 12 -29.86 50.40 -40.30
C ALA A 12 -30.40 49.83 -38.98
N PHE A 13 -31.71 49.92 -38.71
CA PHE A 13 -32.34 49.32 -37.52
C PHE A 13 -32.38 47.78 -37.61
N PHE A 14 -32.73 47.22 -38.78
CA PHE A 14 -32.71 45.77 -39.02
C PHE A 14 -31.29 45.21 -38.99
N ILE A 15 -30.29 45.93 -39.52
CA ILE A 15 -28.88 45.51 -39.43
C ILE A 15 -28.37 45.64 -37.97
N MET A 16 -28.79 46.66 -37.21
CA MET A 16 -28.41 46.78 -35.80
C MET A 16 -29.10 45.74 -34.90
N GLU A 17 -30.37 45.39 -35.12
CA GLU A 17 -31.05 44.30 -34.39
C GLU A 17 -30.52 42.92 -34.79
N SER A 18 -30.15 42.71 -36.07
CA SER A 18 -29.50 41.46 -36.49
C SER A 18 -28.09 41.32 -35.92
N VAL A 19 -27.33 42.41 -35.81
CA VAL A 19 -25.99 42.40 -35.18
C VAL A 19 -26.07 42.30 -33.65
N ARG A 20 -27.14 42.80 -33.02
CA ARG A 20 -27.38 42.64 -31.56
C ARG A 20 -27.83 41.24 -31.16
N SER A 21 -28.69 40.60 -31.97
CA SER A 21 -29.15 39.23 -31.72
C SER A 21 -28.03 38.21 -31.92
N GLN A 22 -27.19 38.37 -32.95
CA GLN A 22 -26.08 37.47 -33.25
C GLN A 22 -24.92 37.46 -32.22
N ASN A 23 -24.90 38.40 -31.25
CA ASN A 23 -23.89 38.47 -30.20
C ASN A 23 -24.49 38.64 -28.79
N ALA A 24 -25.78 38.36 -28.60
CA ALA A 24 -26.41 38.48 -27.28
C ALA A 24 -25.94 37.35 -26.35
N SER A 25 -25.23 37.72 -25.29
CA SER A 25 -24.78 36.77 -24.26
C SER A 25 -25.94 36.29 -23.37
N CYS A 26 -25.99 35.00 -23.09
CA CYS A 26 -26.83 34.46 -22.03
C CYS A 26 -26.20 34.75 -20.67
N ASN A 27 -26.99 35.29 -19.73
CA ASN A 27 -26.55 35.54 -18.35
C ASN A 27 -26.40 34.23 -17.57
N SER A 28 -25.61 34.24 -16.49
CA SER A 28 -25.50 33.07 -15.61
C SER A 28 -26.86 32.67 -15.05
N THR A 29 -27.13 31.37 -14.98
CA THR A 29 -28.35 30.82 -14.35
C THR A 29 -28.00 29.62 -13.48
N SER A 30 -28.67 29.48 -12.34
CA SER A 30 -28.49 28.34 -11.44
C SER A 30 -29.70 27.42 -11.46
N SER A 31 -29.43 26.12 -11.49
CA SER A 31 -30.41 25.08 -11.20
C SER A 31 -30.34 24.74 -9.71
N THR A 32 -31.50 24.59 -9.08
CA THR A 32 -31.58 24.14 -7.68
C THR A 32 -31.30 22.64 -7.53
N LEU A 33 -31.39 21.86 -8.62
CA LEU A 33 -31.04 20.46 -8.61
C LEU A 33 -29.50 20.32 -8.63
N TYR A 34 -28.94 19.68 -7.61
CA TYR A 34 -27.50 19.42 -7.44
C TYR A 34 -26.59 20.66 -7.34
N GLY A 35 -27.14 21.87 -7.21
CA GLY A 35 -26.35 23.11 -7.05
C GLY A 35 -25.55 23.49 -8.29
N VAL A 36 -26.09 23.19 -9.47
CA VAL A 36 -25.42 23.35 -10.76
C VAL A 36 -25.62 24.76 -11.32
N GLU A 37 -24.54 25.48 -11.60
CA GLU A 37 -24.55 26.79 -12.24
C GLU A 37 -24.17 26.67 -13.72
N TRP A 38 -24.89 27.38 -14.59
CA TRP A 38 -24.58 27.54 -16.01
C TRP A 38 -23.95 28.92 -16.23
N PRO A 39 -22.62 29.02 -16.40
CA PRO A 39 -21.93 30.30 -16.54
C PRO A 39 -22.38 31.09 -17.76
N ALA A 40 -22.29 32.41 -17.71
CA ALA A 40 -22.59 33.26 -18.85
C ALA A 40 -21.75 32.90 -20.09
N THR A 41 -22.38 32.83 -21.27
CA THR A 41 -21.72 32.50 -22.55
C THR A 41 -22.44 33.15 -23.72
N ILE A 42 -21.81 33.14 -24.90
CA ILE A 42 -22.43 33.57 -26.16
C ILE A 42 -22.93 32.36 -26.97
N ASN A 43 -22.29 31.19 -26.82
CA ASN A 43 -22.59 30.01 -27.66
C ASN A 43 -23.05 28.80 -26.85
N ALA A 44 -22.16 28.22 -26.06
CA ALA A 44 -22.47 27.07 -25.21
C ALA A 44 -21.62 27.16 -23.95
N THR A 45 -22.10 26.53 -22.89
CA THR A 45 -21.36 26.43 -21.65
C THR A 45 -21.54 25.06 -21.02
N LEU A 46 -20.52 24.68 -20.27
CA LEU A 46 -20.53 23.53 -19.39
C LEU A 46 -20.86 24.02 -17.98
N SER A 47 -21.59 23.22 -17.22
CA SER A 47 -21.99 23.62 -15.89
C SER A 47 -20.85 23.64 -14.86
N LYS A 48 -21.08 24.29 -13.72
CA LYS A 48 -20.21 24.30 -12.54
C LYS A 48 -21.02 23.94 -11.29
N PRO A 49 -20.72 22.82 -10.60
CA PRO A 49 -19.76 21.78 -11.00
C PRO A 49 -20.23 21.02 -12.25
N LEU A 50 -19.34 20.22 -12.85
CA LEU A 50 -19.56 19.53 -14.12
C LEU A 50 -20.73 18.55 -14.03
N CYS A 51 -21.77 18.79 -14.82
CA CYS A 51 -22.97 17.95 -14.87
C CYS A 51 -22.80 16.81 -15.88
N VAL A 52 -23.25 15.61 -15.50
CA VAL A 52 -23.19 14.38 -16.29
C VAL A 52 -24.60 13.85 -16.53
N ASN A 53 -24.92 13.55 -17.79
CA ASN A 53 -26.22 13.01 -18.19
C ASN A 53 -26.33 11.49 -17.93
N GLN A 54 -27.48 10.87 -18.22
CA GLN A 54 -27.69 9.42 -18.04
C GLN A 54 -26.80 8.55 -18.94
N ALA A 55 -26.38 9.06 -20.10
CA ALA A 55 -25.44 8.40 -21.00
C ALA A 55 -23.98 8.55 -20.53
N LYS A 56 -23.76 9.17 -19.37
CA LYS A 56 -22.44 9.45 -18.79
C LYS A 56 -21.61 10.40 -19.64
N GLU A 57 -22.23 11.39 -20.28
CA GLU A 57 -21.57 12.46 -21.04
C GLU A 57 -21.67 13.79 -20.31
N LEU A 58 -20.73 14.72 -20.55
CA LEU A 58 -20.82 16.08 -20.04
C LEU A 58 -22.03 16.79 -20.66
N ALA A 59 -22.88 17.33 -19.80
CA ALA A 59 -24.03 18.10 -20.22
C ALA A 59 -23.61 19.54 -20.57
N TYR A 60 -23.94 19.98 -21.79
CA TYR A 60 -23.76 21.37 -22.22
C TYR A 60 -25.12 22.03 -22.41
N ARG A 61 -25.15 23.34 -22.16
CA ARG A 61 -26.31 24.18 -22.46
C ARG A 61 -25.92 25.17 -23.54
N THR A 62 -26.75 25.28 -24.57
CA THR A 62 -26.54 26.20 -25.69
C THR A 62 -27.27 27.53 -25.44
N CYS A 63 -26.67 28.60 -25.91
CA CYS A 63 -27.20 29.95 -25.92
C CYS A 63 -27.52 30.32 -27.37
N SER A 64 -28.74 30.78 -27.63
CA SER A 64 -29.13 31.36 -28.92
C SER A 64 -29.86 32.66 -28.65
N ASP A 65 -29.43 33.74 -29.31
CA ASP A 65 -30.08 35.05 -29.22
C ASP A 65 -30.27 35.56 -27.78
N GLY A 66 -29.28 35.32 -26.91
CA GLY A 66 -29.31 35.71 -25.50
C GLY A 66 -30.25 34.89 -24.61
N GLN A 67 -30.84 33.80 -25.13
CA GLN A 67 -31.66 32.87 -24.37
C GLN A 67 -31.01 31.50 -24.27
N TRP A 68 -31.02 30.96 -23.05
CA TRP A 68 -30.58 29.59 -22.84
C TRP A 68 -31.57 28.60 -23.44
N GLY A 69 -31.04 27.58 -24.10
CA GLY A 69 -31.78 26.37 -24.44
C GLY A 69 -32.32 25.64 -23.19
N PRO A 70 -33.11 24.57 -23.40
CA PRO A 70 -33.63 23.77 -22.30
C PRO A 70 -32.49 23.26 -21.42
N GLU A 71 -32.74 23.23 -20.12
CA GLU A 71 -31.77 22.67 -19.18
C GLU A 71 -31.58 21.18 -19.46
N PRO A 72 -30.34 20.73 -19.70
CA PRO A 72 -30.08 19.31 -19.93
C PRO A 72 -30.29 18.52 -18.63
N VAL A 73 -30.69 17.25 -18.75
CA VAL A 73 -30.91 16.38 -17.59
C VAL A 73 -29.59 16.12 -16.88
N CYS A 74 -29.50 16.57 -15.64
CA CYS A 74 -28.38 16.25 -14.76
C CYS A 74 -28.66 14.98 -13.96
N SER A 75 -27.88 13.93 -14.22
CA SER A 75 -27.97 12.66 -13.49
C SER A 75 -26.98 12.60 -12.33
N SER A 76 -25.78 13.14 -12.51
CA SER A 76 -24.74 13.20 -11.49
C SER A 76 -23.75 14.33 -11.78
N VAL A 77 -22.89 14.63 -10.81
CA VAL A 77 -21.81 15.63 -10.95
C VAL A 77 -20.48 14.91 -11.08
N GLN A 78 -19.69 15.23 -12.10
CA GLN A 78 -18.33 14.72 -12.23
C GLN A 78 -17.44 15.36 -11.16
N PRO A 79 -16.61 14.58 -10.45
CA PRO A 79 -15.71 15.13 -9.43
C PRO A 79 -14.71 16.11 -10.06
N GLU A 80 -14.49 17.25 -9.40
CA GLU A 80 -13.49 18.25 -9.83
C GLU A 80 -12.06 17.76 -9.64
N LYS A 81 -11.83 16.95 -8.59
CA LYS A 81 -10.54 16.32 -8.31
C LYS A 81 -10.75 14.81 -8.13
N LEU A 82 -9.90 14.02 -8.76
CA LEU A 82 -9.85 12.59 -8.55
C LEU A 82 -9.39 12.27 -7.12
N PRO A 83 -9.91 11.19 -6.52
CA PRO A 83 -9.38 10.71 -5.25
C PRO A 83 -7.93 10.26 -5.44
N GLU A 84 -7.08 10.54 -4.46
CA GLU A 84 -5.66 10.12 -4.46
C GLU A 84 -5.47 8.69 -3.92
N CYS A 85 -6.53 8.12 -3.33
CA CYS A 85 -6.55 6.81 -2.72
C CYS A 85 -7.73 5.99 -3.27
N PRO A 86 -7.62 4.65 -3.26
CA PRO A 86 -8.74 3.74 -3.47
C PRO A 86 -9.96 4.08 -2.61
N GLU A 87 -11.14 3.66 -3.08
CA GLU A 87 -12.38 3.85 -2.35
C GLU A 87 -12.31 3.21 -0.95
N GLY A 88 -12.86 3.88 0.07
CA GLY A 88 -12.80 3.45 1.46
C GLY A 88 -11.49 3.75 2.20
N LEU A 89 -10.47 4.29 1.50
CA LEU A 89 -9.26 4.81 2.11
C LEU A 89 -9.29 6.34 2.23
N ILE A 90 -8.72 6.85 3.31
CA ILE A 90 -8.57 8.26 3.62
C ILE A 90 -7.17 8.72 3.20
N ASP A 91 -7.12 9.82 2.46
CA ASP A 91 -5.88 10.48 2.08
C ASP A 91 -5.30 11.31 3.23
N ASN A 92 -4.03 11.09 3.55
CA ASN A 92 -3.22 11.94 4.43
C ASN A 92 -1.84 12.27 3.81
N GLY A 93 -1.83 12.85 2.62
CA GLY A 93 -0.61 13.31 1.96
C GLY A 93 0.10 12.16 1.24
N SER A 94 1.15 11.60 1.84
CA SER A 94 1.87 10.44 1.29
C SER A 94 1.26 9.09 1.68
N VAL A 95 0.25 9.08 2.56
CA VAL A 95 -0.33 7.86 3.11
C VAL A 95 -1.80 7.75 2.73
N CYS A 96 -2.23 6.55 2.31
CA CYS A 96 -3.63 6.15 2.29
C CYS A 96 -3.88 5.25 3.49
N TYR A 97 -4.93 5.51 4.29
CA TYR A 97 -5.22 4.67 5.45
C TYR A 97 -6.71 4.44 5.64
N THR A 98 -7.07 3.39 6.39
CA THR A 98 -8.45 3.16 6.83
C THR A 98 -8.47 2.61 8.25
N LEU A 99 -9.62 2.76 8.90
CA LEU A 99 -9.89 2.16 10.20
C LEU A 99 -10.66 0.87 9.98
N THR A 100 -10.11 -0.24 10.44
CA THR A 100 -10.83 -1.51 10.35
C THR A 100 -12.05 -1.47 11.26
N PRO A 101 -13.14 -2.17 10.88
CA PRO A 101 -14.12 -2.61 11.86
C PRO A 101 -13.43 -3.31 13.03
N LYS A 102 -14.04 -3.26 14.23
CA LYS A 102 -13.48 -3.93 15.40
C LYS A 102 -13.33 -5.43 15.12
N SER A 103 -12.10 -5.93 15.21
CA SER A 103 -11.75 -7.32 14.95
C SER A 103 -10.81 -7.86 16.02
N SER A 104 -10.67 -9.18 16.05
CA SER A 104 -9.59 -9.83 16.80
C SER A 104 -8.26 -9.60 16.09
N PHE A 105 -7.18 -9.89 16.78
CA PHE A 105 -5.85 -9.82 16.22
C PHE A 105 -5.47 -11.13 15.49
N PRO A 106 -4.75 -11.09 14.36
CA PRO A 106 -4.37 -9.89 13.61
C PRO A 106 -5.59 -9.26 12.91
N PRO A 107 -5.61 -7.93 12.76
CA PRO A 107 -6.69 -7.25 12.07
C PRO A 107 -6.70 -7.58 10.57
N ASP A 108 -7.90 -7.67 10.00
CA ASP A 108 -8.08 -7.88 8.56
C ASP A 108 -7.96 -6.54 7.83
N CYS A 109 -6.87 -6.37 7.10
CA CYS A 109 -6.59 -5.18 6.32
C CYS A 109 -6.95 -5.40 4.84
N PRO A 110 -7.52 -4.40 4.14
CA PRO A 110 -7.93 -4.57 2.73
C PRO A 110 -6.80 -5.00 1.78
N PHE A 111 -5.57 -4.62 2.13
CA PHE A 111 -4.35 -4.98 1.39
C PHE A 111 -3.25 -5.42 2.37
N ASN A 112 -2.40 -6.35 1.93
CA ASN A 112 -1.36 -6.99 2.75
C ASN A 112 -0.11 -6.13 2.90
N ASN A 113 0.16 -5.21 1.96
CA ASN A 113 1.38 -4.41 1.97
C ASN A 113 1.29 -3.19 2.88
N LEU A 114 1.18 -3.43 4.19
CA LEU A 114 1.09 -2.40 5.21
C LEU A 114 2.43 -1.69 5.41
N MET A 115 2.35 -0.38 5.63
CA MET A 115 3.49 0.40 6.08
C MET A 115 3.85 0.02 7.53
N SER A 116 5.11 0.19 7.93
CA SER A 116 5.52 -0.09 9.31
C SER A 116 4.90 0.89 10.30
N PHE A 117 4.50 0.39 11.47
CA PHE A 117 3.87 1.16 12.54
C PHE A 117 4.64 2.42 12.93
N PRO A 118 5.98 2.39 13.08
CA PRO A 118 6.73 3.62 13.39
C PRO A 118 6.54 4.75 12.36
N LEU A 119 6.34 4.42 11.08
CA LEU A 119 6.19 5.43 10.02
C LEU A 119 4.84 6.16 10.07
N TYR A 120 3.75 5.50 10.48
CA TYR A 120 2.43 6.15 10.61
C TYR A 120 1.97 6.41 12.05
N LYS A 121 2.75 6.05 13.07
CA LYS A 121 2.40 6.29 14.47
C LYS A 121 2.03 7.76 14.74
N ASN A 122 2.77 8.72 14.16
CA ASN A 122 2.49 10.14 14.33
C ASN A 122 1.10 10.55 13.79
N MET A 123 0.62 9.90 12.74
CA MET A 123 -0.73 10.13 12.21
C MET A 123 -1.79 9.68 13.22
N ILE A 124 -1.61 8.49 13.83
CA ILE A 124 -2.50 7.98 14.88
C ILE A 124 -2.59 8.98 16.04
N ILE A 125 -1.44 9.50 16.49
CA ILE A 125 -1.34 10.49 17.56
C ILE A 125 -2.06 11.78 17.17
N TYR A 126 -1.73 12.36 16.01
CA TYR A 126 -2.30 13.64 15.57
C TYR A 126 -3.82 13.56 15.37
N LYS A 127 -4.31 12.44 14.84
CA LYS A 127 -5.74 12.19 14.60
C LYS A 127 -6.47 11.65 15.83
N LYS A 128 -5.76 11.41 16.95
CA LYS A 128 -6.29 10.86 18.20
C LYS A 128 -7.04 9.53 17.99
N ILE A 129 -6.50 8.66 17.15
CA ILE A 129 -7.10 7.35 16.84
C ILE A 129 -6.68 6.37 17.95
N ALA A 130 -7.60 5.98 18.82
CA ALA A 130 -7.34 5.04 19.91
C ALA A 130 -8.64 4.42 20.45
N PRO A 131 -8.59 3.20 21.01
CA PRO A 131 -7.46 2.26 20.98
C PRO A 131 -7.27 1.63 19.60
N VAL A 132 -6.02 1.28 19.27
CA VAL A 132 -5.71 0.54 18.03
C VAL A 132 -4.76 -0.61 18.27
N TRP A 133 -4.95 -1.71 17.53
CA TRP A 133 -4.01 -2.81 17.50
C TRP A 133 -2.60 -2.36 17.09
N MET A 134 -1.59 -2.85 17.80
CA MET A 134 -0.19 -2.74 17.41
C MET A 134 0.27 -4.03 16.72
N PRO A 135 1.12 -3.97 15.69
CA PRO A 135 1.65 -5.16 15.03
C PRO A 135 2.80 -5.78 15.83
N VAL A 136 2.52 -6.04 17.11
CA VAL A 136 3.44 -6.62 18.08
C VAL A 136 2.70 -7.77 18.76
N ARG A 137 3.36 -8.92 18.86
CA ARG A 137 2.80 -10.10 19.51
C ARG A 137 3.85 -10.78 20.39
N ARG A 138 3.39 -11.42 21.46
CA ARG A 138 4.21 -12.28 22.31
C ARG A 138 4.65 -13.52 21.53
N ASN A 139 5.94 -13.86 21.59
CA ASN A 139 6.46 -15.09 21.02
C ASN A 139 6.39 -16.24 22.04
N VAL A 140 5.29 -16.99 22.03
CA VAL A 140 5.07 -18.10 22.97
C VAL A 140 5.94 -19.33 22.68
N THR A 141 6.47 -19.51 21.47
CA THR A 141 7.22 -20.73 21.11
C THR A 141 8.58 -20.84 21.79
N HIS A 142 9.17 -19.72 22.22
CA HIS A 142 10.49 -19.70 22.85
C HIS A 142 10.46 -19.51 24.37
N GLY A 143 9.27 -19.42 24.96
CA GLY A 143 9.12 -19.07 26.37
C GLY A 143 8.89 -17.59 26.54
N LEU A 144 7.59 -17.25 26.64
CA LEU A 144 6.91 -16.05 27.13
C LEU A 144 7.64 -14.68 27.17
N GLU A 145 6.90 -13.65 26.75
CA GLU A 145 7.13 -12.19 26.92
C GLU A 145 8.20 -11.46 26.10
N PHE A 146 8.88 -12.11 25.16
CA PHE A 146 9.45 -11.33 24.05
C PHE A 146 8.32 -10.86 23.16
N LEU A 147 7.87 -9.63 23.40
CA LEU A 147 7.05 -8.90 22.46
C LEU A 147 7.91 -8.61 21.26
N GLN A 148 7.51 -9.15 20.12
CA GLN A 148 8.24 -9.00 18.87
C GLN A 148 7.35 -8.33 17.85
N TRP A 149 7.97 -7.51 17.00
CA TRP A 149 7.27 -6.99 15.84
C TRP A 149 6.92 -8.13 14.89
N ILE A 150 5.65 -8.18 14.49
CA ILE A 150 5.16 -9.15 13.50
C ILE A 150 4.86 -8.51 12.15
N GLU A 151 5.07 -7.19 12.04
CA GLU A 151 4.97 -6.48 10.76
C GLU A 151 6.12 -6.86 9.82
N GLN A 152 5.84 -6.74 8.53
CA GLN A 152 6.74 -7.11 7.44
C GLN A 152 7.70 -5.95 7.13
N SER A 153 8.45 -5.53 8.14
CA SER A 153 9.38 -4.40 8.09
C SER A 153 10.79 -4.83 8.49
N THR A 154 11.72 -3.88 8.50
CA THR A 154 13.06 -4.10 9.06
C THR A 154 13.05 -4.44 10.54
N LEU A 155 11.93 -4.27 11.24
CA LEU A 155 11.76 -4.65 12.65
C LEU A 155 11.24 -6.08 12.85
N TYR A 156 10.89 -6.81 11.78
CA TYR A 156 10.33 -8.15 11.91
C TYR A 156 11.15 -9.05 12.84
N LYS A 157 10.45 -9.67 13.81
CA LYS A 157 10.98 -10.55 14.86
C LYS A 157 12.09 -9.94 15.73
N THR A 158 12.30 -8.63 15.69
CA THR A 158 13.14 -7.95 16.68
C THR A 158 12.32 -7.67 17.93
N ASP A 159 13.03 -7.53 19.06
CA ASP A 159 12.41 -7.18 20.33
C ASP A 159 11.74 -5.81 20.26
N PHE A 160 10.54 -5.74 20.84
CA PHE A 160 9.81 -4.52 21.06
C PHE A 160 10.27 -3.89 22.38
N ASN A 161 10.74 -2.64 22.33
CA ASN A 161 11.10 -1.87 23.51
C ASN A 161 10.10 -0.72 23.72
N GLY A 162 9.32 -0.78 24.79
CA GLY A 162 8.37 0.26 25.16
C GLY A 162 7.70 0.03 26.51
N THR A 163 7.18 1.10 27.11
CA THR A 163 6.47 1.03 28.40
C THR A 163 5.07 0.46 28.20
N ILE A 164 4.83 -0.72 28.78
CA ILE A 164 3.55 -1.43 28.72
C ILE A 164 2.89 -1.36 30.09
N PHE A 165 1.61 -1.06 30.09
CA PHE A 165 0.77 -1.10 31.28
C PHE A 165 0.05 -2.43 31.30
N TYR A 166 0.12 -3.08 32.46
CA TYR A 166 -0.55 -4.33 32.74
C TYR A 166 -1.68 -4.01 33.73
N GLU A 167 -2.93 -4.07 33.27
CA GLU A 167 -4.10 -3.78 34.11
C GLU A 167 -4.39 -4.89 35.13
N ASP A 168 -4.08 -6.16 34.78
CA ASP A 168 -4.24 -7.36 35.64
C ASP A 168 -3.11 -8.37 35.34
N GLU A 169 -3.22 -9.61 35.86
CA GLU A 169 -2.37 -10.76 35.47
C GLU A 169 -2.15 -10.79 33.94
N ILE A 170 -0.88 -10.97 33.55
CA ILE A 170 -0.40 -10.98 32.15
C ILE A 170 -0.86 -12.25 31.42
N LYS A 171 -1.36 -13.24 32.18
CA LYS A 171 -1.82 -14.53 31.69
C LYS A 171 -2.80 -14.33 30.52
N ASP A 172 -2.50 -14.97 29.39
CA ASP A 172 -3.25 -14.94 28.13
C ASP A 172 -3.30 -13.60 27.35
N LYS A 173 -2.50 -12.60 27.71
CA LYS A 173 -2.46 -11.29 27.04
C LYS A 173 -1.29 -11.16 26.06
N ASP A 174 -1.46 -11.76 24.89
CA ASP A 174 -0.41 -11.87 23.86
C ASP A 174 -0.33 -10.69 22.87
N CYS A 175 -1.30 -9.78 22.91
CA CYS A 175 -1.45 -8.69 21.94
C CYS A 175 -1.41 -7.31 22.62
N LEU A 176 -1.05 -6.28 21.86
CA LEU A 176 -0.92 -4.92 22.38
C LEU A 176 -1.88 -3.94 21.72
N LEU A 177 -2.45 -3.05 22.55
CA LEU A 177 -3.19 -1.88 22.13
C LEU A 177 -2.42 -0.60 22.40
N TYR A 178 -2.48 0.33 21.46
CA TYR A 178 -1.94 1.67 21.61
C TYR A 178 -3.04 2.67 21.96
N TYR A 179 -2.85 3.40 23.06
CA TYR A 179 -3.77 4.44 23.56
C TYR A 179 -3.14 5.82 23.39
N ASN A 180 -3.55 6.55 22.34
CA ASN A 180 -3.38 8.00 22.10
C ASN A 180 -2.13 8.67 22.70
N ASN A 181 -0.95 8.11 22.44
CA ASN A 181 0.35 8.63 22.91
C ASN A 181 0.60 8.64 24.41
N SER A 182 -0.28 8.03 25.20
CA SER A 182 -0.12 7.96 26.64
C SER A 182 0.51 6.64 27.06
N TYR A 183 0.05 5.51 26.52
CA TYR A 183 0.52 4.20 26.93
C TYR A 183 0.11 3.07 25.99
N MET A 184 0.65 1.87 26.26
CA MET A 184 0.28 0.62 25.62
C MET A 184 -0.27 -0.34 26.67
N VAL A 185 -1.27 -1.14 26.29
CA VAL A 185 -1.88 -2.13 27.19
C VAL A 185 -1.77 -3.51 26.55
N ALA A 186 -1.33 -4.48 27.34
CA ALA A 186 -1.41 -5.89 26.95
C ALA A 186 -2.84 -6.39 27.13
N VAL A 187 -3.38 -7.05 26.12
CA VAL A 187 -4.76 -7.56 26.08
C VAL A 187 -4.82 -8.94 25.43
N SER A 188 -5.95 -9.64 25.61
CA SER A 188 -6.19 -10.88 24.88
C SER A 188 -6.35 -10.59 23.38
N CYS A 189 -5.74 -11.43 22.54
CA CYS A 189 -5.84 -11.31 21.09
C CYS A 189 -7.26 -11.53 20.54
N ASP A 190 -8.15 -12.14 21.35
CA ASP A 190 -9.55 -12.40 20.98
C ASP A 190 -10.47 -11.20 21.20
N GLU A 191 -10.00 -10.18 21.93
CA GLU A 191 -10.75 -8.93 22.09
C GLU A 191 -11.01 -8.25 20.74
N LYS A 192 -12.05 -7.41 20.66
CA LYS A 192 -12.45 -6.75 19.41
C LYS A 192 -12.08 -5.27 19.46
N HIS A 193 -10.98 -4.92 18.78
CA HIS A 193 -10.50 -3.55 18.66
C HIS A 193 -10.30 -3.16 17.20
N SER A 194 -10.29 -1.86 16.93
CA SER A 194 -9.98 -1.36 15.60
C SER A 194 -8.48 -1.42 15.35
N ALA A 195 -8.10 -1.48 14.08
CA ALA A 195 -6.73 -1.28 13.63
C ALA A 195 -6.68 -0.17 12.60
N VAL A 196 -5.47 0.33 12.36
CA VAL A 196 -5.18 1.28 11.29
C VAL A 196 -4.41 0.52 10.23
N CYS A 197 -5.04 0.35 9.06
CA CYS A 197 -4.35 -0.16 7.89
C CYS A 197 -3.82 1.04 7.12
N ALA A 198 -2.50 1.19 7.05
CA ALA A 198 -1.84 2.31 6.39
C ALA A 198 -0.94 1.84 5.26
N TYR A 199 -0.99 2.57 4.15
CA TYR A 199 -0.32 2.25 2.90
C TYR A 199 0.47 3.47 2.42
N ASP A 200 1.73 3.28 2.08
CA ASP A 200 2.52 4.31 1.41
C ASP A 200 2.04 4.43 -0.04
N LYS A 201 1.56 5.61 -0.43
CA LYS A 201 1.13 5.89 -1.81
C LYS A 201 2.24 5.63 -2.82
N SER A 202 3.51 5.78 -2.42
CA SER A 202 4.66 5.48 -3.28
C SER A 202 4.62 4.05 -3.84
N ASN A 203 4.01 3.11 -3.11
CA ASN A 203 3.89 1.71 -3.53
C ASN A 203 2.93 1.50 -4.72
N LEU A 204 1.88 2.32 -4.91
CA LEU A 204 1.06 2.29 -6.14
C LEU A 204 1.90 2.62 -7.38
N TRP A 205 2.93 3.42 -7.16
CA TRP A 205 3.82 3.92 -8.19
C TRP A 205 5.11 3.11 -8.30
N SER A 206 5.23 2.02 -7.54
CA SER A 206 6.41 1.16 -7.55
C SER A 206 6.39 0.25 -8.77
N ASN A 207 7.50 0.20 -9.50
CA ASN A 207 7.72 -0.70 -10.63
C ASN A 207 8.07 -2.14 -10.21
N GLN A 208 8.15 -2.44 -8.91
CA GLN A 208 8.65 -3.72 -8.40
C GLN A 208 7.84 -4.94 -8.90
N LEU A 209 6.52 -4.85 -8.95
CA LEU A 209 5.66 -5.94 -9.45
C LEU A 209 5.55 -6.01 -10.98
N CYS A 210 5.82 -4.88 -11.65
CA CYS A 210 5.49 -4.72 -13.06
C CYS A 210 6.71 -4.88 -14.00
N GLY A 211 7.92 -4.88 -13.43
CA GLY A 211 9.15 -5.33 -14.07
C GLY A 211 9.77 -4.34 -15.07
N THR A 212 9.08 -3.25 -15.42
CA THR A 212 9.60 -2.20 -16.32
C THR A 212 9.65 -0.84 -15.63
N THR A 213 10.65 -0.03 -15.95
CA THR A 213 10.91 1.28 -15.32
C THR A 213 9.75 2.28 -15.44
N ASP A 214 8.86 2.06 -16.41
CA ASP A 214 7.76 2.96 -16.77
C ASP A 214 6.39 2.27 -16.65
N SER A 215 6.26 1.38 -15.65
CA SER A 215 5.01 0.71 -15.34
C SER A 215 4.48 1.04 -13.94
N PHE A 216 3.16 1.09 -13.83
CA PHE A 216 2.44 1.51 -12.63
C PHE A 216 1.45 0.43 -12.20
N GLN A 217 1.35 0.18 -10.91
CA GLN A 217 0.36 -0.75 -10.39
C GLN A 217 -1.02 -0.08 -10.35
N SER A 218 -2.03 -0.82 -10.76
CA SER A 218 -3.39 -0.31 -10.75
C SER A 218 -3.99 -0.22 -9.35
N VAL A 219 -3.48 -0.97 -8.35
CA VAL A 219 -3.98 -1.05 -6.97
C VAL A 219 -2.89 -1.57 -6.02
N PHE A 220 -3.03 -1.33 -4.70
CA PHE A 220 -2.19 -1.90 -3.63
C PHE A 220 -2.32 -3.43 -3.47
N SER A 221 -2.82 -4.14 -4.49
CA SER A 221 -3.09 -5.57 -4.45
C SER A 221 -2.19 -6.32 -5.43
N PRO A 222 -1.76 -7.54 -5.10
CA PRO A 222 -1.03 -8.40 -6.02
C PRO A 222 -1.78 -8.75 -7.30
N LYS A 223 -3.11 -8.72 -7.29
CA LYS A 223 -3.94 -8.88 -8.49
C LYS A 223 -4.03 -7.59 -9.32
N SER A 224 -3.17 -6.61 -9.04
CA SER A 224 -3.10 -5.38 -9.80
C SER A 224 -2.76 -5.67 -11.27
N ALA A 225 -3.32 -4.83 -12.12
CA ALA A 225 -2.83 -4.69 -13.48
C ALA A 225 -1.64 -3.73 -13.46
N CYS A 226 -0.67 -3.99 -14.31
CA CYS A 226 0.44 -3.12 -14.58
C CYS A 226 0.13 -2.28 -15.81
N PHE A 227 -0.01 -0.97 -15.61
CA PHE A 227 -0.18 0.00 -16.70
C PHE A 227 1.17 0.44 -17.23
N TYR A 228 1.32 0.49 -18.55
CA TYR A 228 2.56 0.92 -19.20
C TYR A 228 2.27 1.55 -20.56
N GLU A 229 3.15 2.42 -21.01
CA GLU A 229 3.10 2.96 -22.37
C GLU A 229 3.51 1.87 -23.38
N GLY A 230 2.69 1.68 -24.41
CA GLY A 230 3.01 0.83 -25.55
C GLY A 230 2.63 1.47 -26.88
N TYR A 231 2.97 0.78 -27.95
CA TYR A 231 2.68 1.23 -29.31
C TYR A 231 1.50 0.46 -29.90
N TYR A 232 0.68 1.12 -30.72
CA TYR A 232 -0.52 0.51 -31.31
C TYR A 232 -0.25 -0.76 -32.14
N LEU A 233 0.96 -0.89 -32.67
CA LEU A 233 1.41 -2.08 -33.41
C LEU A 233 1.77 -3.27 -32.50
N GLU A 234 2.03 -3.00 -31.22
CA GLU A 234 2.23 -4.04 -30.20
C GLU A 234 0.86 -4.52 -29.75
N SER A 235 0.60 -5.82 -29.86
CA SER A 235 -0.66 -6.44 -29.44
C SER A 235 -0.78 -6.46 -27.91
N CYS A 236 -1.03 -5.30 -27.30
CA CYS A 236 -1.26 -5.18 -25.87
C CYS A 236 -2.76 -5.01 -25.56
N LEU A 237 -3.18 -5.42 -24.36
CA LEU A 237 -4.51 -5.10 -23.86
C LEU A 237 -4.54 -3.62 -23.48
N LYS A 238 -5.53 -2.88 -23.97
CA LYS A 238 -5.67 -1.46 -23.63
C LYS A 238 -6.08 -1.30 -22.16
N ALA A 239 -5.50 -0.32 -21.48
CA ALA A 239 -5.74 -0.10 -20.06
C ALA A 239 -7.19 0.29 -19.76
N GLU A 240 -7.74 -0.33 -18.72
CA GLU A 240 -9.06 -0.06 -18.17
C GLU A 240 -8.92 0.60 -16.81
N PHE A 241 -9.42 1.83 -16.69
CA PHE A 241 -9.40 2.57 -15.44
C PHE A 241 -10.69 2.26 -14.68
N ILE A 242 -10.74 1.10 -14.03
CA ILE A 242 -11.93 0.62 -13.32
C ILE A 242 -12.23 1.38 -12.03
N GLU A 243 -11.24 2.10 -11.47
CA GLU A 243 -11.40 2.92 -10.26
C GLU A 243 -10.90 4.37 -10.49
N PRO A 244 -11.57 5.40 -9.93
CA PRO A 244 -11.23 6.80 -10.21
C PRO A 244 -9.77 7.18 -9.93
N TYR A 245 -9.18 6.72 -8.81
CA TYR A 245 -7.80 7.09 -8.44
C TYR A 245 -6.74 6.59 -9.44
N GLN A 246 -7.06 5.56 -10.24
CA GLN A 246 -6.14 5.01 -11.24
C GLN A 246 -5.80 6.05 -12.31
N ASN A 247 -6.68 7.02 -12.55
CA ASN A 247 -6.43 8.12 -13.48
C ASN A 247 -5.28 9.03 -13.02
N ASN A 248 -4.88 8.99 -11.74
CA ASN A 248 -3.73 9.75 -11.26
C ASN A 248 -2.40 9.29 -11.88
N VAL A 249 -2.34 8.07 -12.44
CA VAL A 249 -1.21 7.60 -13.28
C VAL A 249 -0.84 8.65 -14.33
N PHE A 250 -1.86 9.31 -14.91
CA PHE A 250 -1.63 10.27 -15.99
C PHE A 250 -0.90 11.53 -15.54
N SER A 251 -1.09 11.99 -14.30
CA SER A 251 -0.39 13.18 -13.78
C SER A 251 1.14 13.06 -13.88
N ARG A 252 1.66 11.84 -14.01
CA ARG A 252 3.09 11.53 -14.13
C ARG A 252 3.59 11.28 -15.55
N LEU A 253 2.69 11.03 -16.51
CA LEU A 253 3.04 10.62 -17.87
C LEU A 253 3.28 11.77 -18.86
N GLY A 254 3.37 13.02 -18.38
CA GLY A 254 3.97 14.11 -19.16
C GLY A 254 3.35 14.36 -20.55
N GLY A 255 2.09 14.81 -20.59
CA GLY A 255 1.55 15.61 -21.71
C GLY A 255 1.24 14.90 -23.03
N THR A 256 1.57 13.63 -23.23
CA THR A 256 1.17 12.86 -24.43
C THR A 256 -0.22 12.24 -24.24
N SER A 257 -1.03 12.23 -25.30
CA SER A 257 -2.37 11.64 -25.24
C SER A 257 -2.36 10.19 -25.71
N PHE A 258 -2.68 9.27 -24.80
CA PHE A 258 -2.72 7.83 -25.08
C PHE A 258 -4.12 7.39 -25.50
N LEU A 259 -4.22 6.38 -26.35
CA LEU A 259 -5.45 5.59 -26.42
C LEU A 259 -5.61 4.75 -25.15
N ILE A 260 -6.84 4.56 -24.71
CA ILE A 260 -7.17 3.69 -23.58
C ILE A 260 -8.22 2.66 -23.99
N GLY A 261 -8.55 1.74 -23.09
CA GLY A 261 -9.51 0.68 -23.33
C GLY A 261 -10.97 1.15 -23.37
N LEU A 262 -11.27 2.44 -23.48
CA LEU A 262 -12.64 2.94 -23.49
C LEU A 262 -13.18 2.98 -24.93
N ASN A 263 -14.38 2.44 -25.16
CA ASN A 263 -15.05 2.47 -26.47
C ASN A 263 -16.48 3.00 -26.32
N LYS A 264 -16.90 3.87 -27.25
CA LYS A 264 -18.31 4.22 -27.46
C LYS A 264 -18.98 3.08 -28.25
N THR A 265 -20.15 2.64 -27.84
CA THR A 265 -20.95 1.64 -28.57
C THR A 265 -21.91 2.32 -29.53
N GLN A 266 -22.45 1.59 -30.50
CA GLN A 266 -23.43 2.13 -31.46
C GLN A 266 -24.71 2.66 -30.79
N ARG A 267 -24.95 2.28 -29.53
CA ARG A 267 -26.08 2.74 -28.73
C ARG A 267 -25.74 3.97 -27.87
N GLY A 268 -24.54 4.54 -28.03
CA GLY A 268 -24.07 5.70 -27.26
C GLY A 268 -23.55 5.37 -25.86
N SER A 269 -23.49 4.09 -25.46
CA SER A 269 -22.91 3.71 -24.16
C SER A 269 -21.39 3.60 -24.21
N TYR A 270 -20.73 3.75 -23.07
CA TYR A 270 -19.28 3.65 -22.96
C TYR A 270 -18.87 2.38 -22.23
N VAL A 271 -18.06 1.54 -22.89
CA VAL A 271 -17.65 0.24 -22.37
C VAL A 271 -16.14 0.09 -22.41
N TRP A 272 -15.61 -0.65 -21.46
CA TRP A 272 -14.22 -1.07 -21.47
C TRP A 272 -14.00 -2.21 -22.48
N SER A 273 -12.91 -2.14 -23.23
CA SER A 273 -12.68 -2.92 -24.44
C SER A 273 -12.27 -4.36 -24.17
N SER A 274 -11.62 -4.64 -23.04
CA SER A 274 -11.19 -5.98 -22.64
C SER A 274 -12.23 -6.68 -21.78
N SER A 275 -12.84 -5.99 -20.82
CA SER A 275 -13.85 -6.56 -19.92
C SER A 275 -15.28 -6.49 -20.45
N ALA A 276 -15.53 -5.69 -21.50
CA ALA A 276 -16.87 -5.38 -22.04
C ALA A 276 -17.84 -4.80 -21.00
N LYS A 277 -17.33 -4.32 -19.86
CA LYS A 277 -18.14 -3.69 -18.80
C LYS A 277 -18.42 -2.23 -19.13
N GLU A 278 -19.63 -1.78 -18.90
CA GLU A 278 -19.95 -0.35 -18.97
C GLU A 278 -19.18 0.42 -17.88
N ILE A 279 -18.71 1.62 -18.19
CA ILE A 279 -18.04 2.48 -17.21
C ILE A 279 -18.99 2.77 -16.04
N ASN A 280 -18.49 2.80 -14.82
CA ASN A 280 -19.26 3.13 -13.62
C ASN A 280 -19.00 4.56 -13.10
N TYR A 281 -18.01 5.25 -13.64
CA TYR A 281 -17.72 6.67 -13.39
C TYR A 281 -17.20 7.35 -14.66
N THR A 282 -17.10 8.68 -14.62
CA THR A 282 -16.55 9.49 -15.72
C THR A 282 -15.40 10.35 -15.24
N PHE A 283 -14.44 10.57 -16.12
CA PHE A 283 -13.39 11.57 -15.93
C PHE A 283 -13.14 12.31 -17.24
N TRP A 284 -14.18 12.87 -17.84
CA TRP A 284 -14.07 13.56 -19.14
C TRP A 284 -13.26 14.84 -19.03
N SER A 285 -12.41 15.06 -20.03
CA SER A 285 -11.79 16.35 -20.30
C SER A 285 -12.84 17.35 -20.76
N ARG A 286 -12.59 18.64 -20.53
CA ARG A 286 -13.43 19.73 -21.04
C ARG A 286 -13.41 19.83 -22.56
N ASP A 287 -12.37 19.28 -23.20
CA ASP A 287 -12.13 19.35 -24.64
C ASP A 287 -12.66 18.12 -25.40
N VAL A 288 -13.43 17.27 -24.73
CA VAL A 288 -14.06 16.10 -25.34
C VAL A 288 -15.07 16.52 -26.41
N VAL A 289 -15.05 15.82 -27.55
CA VAL A 289 -16.02 15.99 -28.63
C VAL A 289 -16.96 14.78 -28.65
N TYR A 290 -18.25 15.03 -28.41
CA TYR A 290 -19.30 14.01 -28.47
C TYR A 290 -19.97 14.03 -29.83
N ASP A 291 -19.49 13.22 -30.76
CA ASP A 291 -20.12 13.01 -32.06
C ASP A 291 -20.17 11.52 -32.44
N ASP A 292 -20.71 11.23 -33.62
CA ASP A 292 -20.86 9.86 -34.15
C ASP A 292 -19.63 9.35 -34.89
N THR A 293 -18.52 10.08 -34.77
CA THR A 293 -17.29 9.81 -35.53
C THR A 293 -16.08 9.56 -34.63
N HIS A 294 -16.16 9.94 -33.35
CA HIS A 294 -15.19 9.61 -32.32
C HIS A 294 -15.65 8.42 -31.46
N TRP A 295 -15.04 7.26 -31.68
CA TRP A 295 -15.47 6.00 -31.07
C TRP A 295 -14.53 5.46 -29.98
N TYR A 296 -13.28 5.94 -29.95
CA TYR A 296 -12.24 5.41 -29.06
C TYR A 296 -11.90 6.42 -27.97
N GLY A 297 -11.75 5.96 -26.74
CA GLY A 297 -11.30 6.81 -25.65
C GLY A 297 -9.80 7.07 -25.73
N GLY A 298 -9.44 8.32 -25.48
CA GLY A 298 -8.08 8.74 -25.21
C GLY A 298 -7.96 9.33 -23.81
N LEU A 299 -6.76 9.29 -23.26
CA LEU A 299 -6.41 9.91 -21.99
C LEU A 299 -5.54 11.15 -22.28
N THR A 300 -5.80 12.24 -21.56
CA THR A 300 -5.09 13.53 -21.65
C THR A 300 -4.84 14.10 -20.26
N SER A 301 -4.10 15.20 -20.16
CA SER A 301 -3.81 15.89 -18.89
C SER A 301 -5.03 16.47 -18.20
N SER A 302 -6.11 16.68 -18.95
CA SER A 302 -7.37 17.22 -18.45
C SER A 302 -8.47 16.17 -18.29
N GLY A 303 -8.21 14.91 -18.67
CA GLY A 303 -9.17 13.81 -18.56
C GLY A 303 -9.30 12.97 -19.83
N TRP A 304 -10.38 12.20 -19.91
CA TRP A 304 -10.74 11.37 -21.04
C TRP A 304 -11.26 12.21 -22.20
N VAL A 305 -10.87 11.87 -23.41
CA VAL A 305 -11.39 12.43 -24.67
C VAL A 305 -11.87 11.29 -25.56
N LEU A 306 -12.65 11.60 -26.59
CA LEU A 306 -12.93 10.65 -27.66
C LEU A 306 -12.03 10.96 -28.87
N LYS A 307 -11.63 9.93 -29.60
CA LYS A 307 -10.71 9.98 -30.74
C LYS A 307 -11.35 9.28 -31.95
N HIS A 308 -11.15 9.88 -33.12
CA HIS A 308 -11.50 9.31 -34.43
C HIS A 308 -10.60 8.14 -34.82
N GLU A 309 -9.29 8.35 -34.69
CA GLU A 309 -8.28 7.44 -35.22
C GLU A 309 -7.47 6.76 -34.11
N LEU A 310 -6.87 5.64 -34.50
CA LEU A 310 -5.98 4.88 -33.67
C LEU A 310 -4.67 5.68 -33.49
N SER A 311 -4.49 6.31 -32.33
CA SER A 311 -3.21 6.93 -31.96
C SER A 311 -2.11 5.87 -31.90
N TRP A 312 -0.88 6.26 -32.27
CA TRP A 312 0.26 5.36 -32.20
C TRP A 312 0.66 5.01 -30.77
N SER A 313 0.37 5.89 -29.81
CA SER A 313 0.61 5.67 -28.39
C SER A 313 -0.65 5.14 -27.72
N VAL A 314 -0.53 4.00 -27.06
CA VAL A 314 -1.62 3.34 -26.31
C VAL A 314 -1.16 3.10 -24.88
N MET A 315 -2.07 3.31 -23.92
CA MET A 315 -1.87 2.86 -22.56
C MET A 315 -2.23 1.39 -22.51
N CYS A 316 -1.26 0.55 -22.25
CA CYS A 316 -1.43 -0.88 -22.14
C CYS A 316 -1.66 -1.29 -20.68
N GLN A 317 -2.28 -2.44 -20.50
CA GLN A 317 -2.32 -3.16 -19.24
C GLN A 317 -1.86 -4.61 -19.44
N LYS A 318 -1.12 -5.13 -18.47
CA LYS A 318 -0.84 -6.57 -18.33
C LYS A 318 -1.11 -6.99 -16.88
N ALA A 319 -1.32 -8.28 -16.63
CA ALA A 319 -1.30 -8.77 -15.25
C ALA A 319 0.09 -8.54 -14.64
N ALA A 320 0.15 -8.25 -13.34
CA ALA A 320 1.43 -8.29 -12.62
C ALA A 320 2.10 -9.65 -12.82
N GLU A 321 3.43 -9.66 -12.93
CA GLU A 321 4.17 -10.90 -13.11
C GLU A 321 4.13 -11.70 -11.81
N GLU A 322 3.68 -12.96 -11.89
CA GLU A 322 3.76 -13.89 -10.76
C GLU A 322 5.21 -14.38 -10.63
N TYR A 323 5.85 -13.98 -9.54
CA TYR A 323 7.17 -14.47 -9.16
C TYR A 323 7.01 -15.55 -8.08
N PHE A 324 7.79 -16.62 -8.16
CA PHE A 324 7.82 -17.71 -7.20
C PHE A 324 9.18 -17.74 -6.50
N PRO A 325 9.44 -16.79 -5.59
CA PRO A 325 10.71 -16.71 -4.91
C PRO A 325 10.94 -17.90 -3.97
N SER A 326 12.21 -18.28 -3.81
CA SER A 326 12.60 -19.31 -2.83
C SER A 326 13.92 -18.95 -2.15
N LEU A 327 14.08 -19.46 -0.94
CA LEU A 327 15.26 -19.26 -0.09
C LEU A 327 15.96 -20.60 0.13
N GLU A 328 17.27 -20.63 -0.09
CA GLU A 328 18.09 -21.80 0.18
C GLU A 328 19.34 -21.40 0.99
N LEU A 329 19.48 -21.96 2.18
CA LEU A 329 20.61 -21.71 3.07
C LEU A 329 21.55 -22.91 3.03
N ARG A 330 22.82 -22.67 2.70
CA ARG A 330 23.87 -23.70 2.71
C ARG A 330 25.11 -23.16 3.40
N GLY A 331 25.96 -24.03 3.91
CA GLY A 331 27.22 -23.59 4.46
C GLY A 331 27.88 -24.63 5.34
N ASN A 332 28.98 -24.22 5.96
CA ASN A 332 29.74 -24.99 6.93
C ASN A 332 29.95 -24.13 8.19
N GLN A 333 30.70 -24.65 9.16
CA GLN A 333 30.94 -24.00 10.45
C GLN A 333 31.65 -22.64 10.37
N ASN A 334 32.22 -22.27 9.21
CA ASN A 334 32.93 -21.01 9.04
C ASN A 334 32.11 -19.98 8.25
N GLU A 335 31.18 -20.43 7.41
CA GLU A 335 30.44 -19.56 6.51
C GLU A 335 29.08 -20.17 6.13
N LEU A 336 28.03 -19.36 6.26
CA LEU A 336 26.70 -19.61 5.74
C LEU A 336 26.45 -18.71 4.54
N THR A 337 25.92 -19.30 3.48
CA THR A 337 25.55 -18.66 2.22
C THR A 337 24.06 -18.86 1.98
N LEU A 338 23.30 -17.77 2.02
CA LEU A 338 21.91 -17.73 1.59
C LEU A 338 21.84 -17.43 0.10
N THR A 339 21.16 -18.30 -0.63
CA THR A 339 20.72 -18.07 -2.00
C THR A 339 19.26 -17.67 -2.03
N VAL A 340 18.96 -16.54 -2.66
CA VAL A 340 17.61 -16.07 -2.94
C VAL A 340 17.36 -16.19 -4.43
N VAL A 341 16.39 -17.01 -4.84
CA VAL A 341 15.98 -17.17 -6.24
C VAL A 341 14.75 -16.30 -6.50
N GLN A 342 14.73 -15.62 -7.65
CA GLN A 342 13.69 -14.65 -8.06
C GLN A 342 13.44 -13.55 -7.01
N PRO A 343 14.47 -12.75 -6.64
CA PRO A 343 14.35 -11.72 -5.61
C PRO A 343 13.27 -10.65 -5.89
N ARG A 344 12.86 -10.46 -7.16
CA ARG A 344 11.76 -9.57 -7.54
C ARG A 344 10.41 -9.94 -6.92
N GLY A 345 10.21 -11.22 -6.59
CA GLY A 345 9.01 -11.70 -5.92
C GLY A 345 8.97 -11.46 -4.41
N LEU A 346 10.01 -10.85 -3.84
CA LEU A 346 10.10 -10.59 -2.40
C LEU A 346 9.90 -9.10 -2.11
N LYS A 347 9.56 -8.76 -0.86
CA LYS A 347 9.51 -7.36 -0.41
C LYS A 347 10.90 -6.72 -0.42
N TRP A 348 10.93 -5.41 -0.69
CA TRP A 348 12.16 -4.62 -0.73
C TRP A 348 12.08 -3.46 0.26
N TYR A 349 13.23 -3.06 0.80
CA TYR A 349 13.42 -1.89 1.64
C TYR A 349 14.70 -1.17 1.20
N ASN A 350 14.63 0.12 0.90
CA ASN A 350 15.78 0.93 0.46
C ASN A 350 16.62 0.31 -0.68
N SER A 351 15.96 -0.29 -1.68
CA SER A 351 16.58 -0.98 -2.82
C SER A 351 17.22 -2.34 -2.52
N ASP A 352 17.07 -2.87 -1.31
CA ASP A 352 17.50 -4.22 -0.94
C ASP A 352 16.30 -5.13 -0.67
N VAL A 353 16.46 -6.43 -0.95
CA VAL A 353 15.44 -7.42 -0.57
C VAL A 353 15.39 -7.55 0.95
N LEU A 354 14.19 -7.45 1.51
CA LEU A 354 13.95 -7.63 2.93
C LEU A 354 14.02 -9.12 3.29
N VAL A 355 15.21 -9.57 3.66
CA VAL A 355 15.46 -10.92 4.17
C VAL A 355 16.05 -10.83 5.57
N ASN A 356 15.61 -11.72 6.45
CA ASN A 356 16.01 -11.78 7.84
C ASN A 356 16.53 -13.18 8.15
N CYS A 357 17.79 -13.30 8.56
CA CYS A 357 18.38 -14.57 8.96
C CYS A 357 18.47 -14.67 10.48
N PHE A 358 18.22 -15.85 11.01
CA PHE A 358 18.07 -16.11 12.42
C PHE A 358 18.84 -17.33 12.89
N THR A 359 19.11 -17.37 14.19
CA THR A 359 19.61 -18.56 14.87
C THR A 359 19.14 -18.65 16.32
N ASN A 360 19.05 -19.87 16.85
CA ASN A 360 18.94 -20.14 18.29
C ASN A 360 20.28 -20.55 18.92
N ALA A 361 21.39 -20.44 18.20
CA ALA A 361 22.73 -20.74 18.69
C ALA A 361 23.30 -19.62 19.58
N TYR A 362 22.69 -18.44 19.60
CA TYR A 362 23.25 -17.31 20.35
C TYR A 362 23.14 -17.56 21.86
N PRO A 363 24.24 -17.53 22.62
CA PRO A 363 24.22 -17.91 24.03
C PRO A 363 23.26 -17.08 24.89
N THR A 364 23.09 -15.80 24.57
CA THR A 364 22.32 -14.85 25.38
C THR A 364 20.92 -14.56 24.82
N SER A 365 20.51 -15.20 23.72
CA SER A 365 19.14 -15.03 23.21
C SER A 365 18.56 -16.35 22.70
N LEU A 366 17.25 -16.51 22.92
CA LEU A 366 16.45 -17.59 22.34
C LEU A 366 16.38 -17.49 20.81
N LEU A 367 16.50 -16.28 20.28
CA LEU A 367 16.51 -15.97 18.86
C LEU A 367 17.42 -14.77 18.60
N PHE A 368 18.48 -14.98 17.82
CA PHE A 368 19.33 -13.90 17.35
C PHE A 368 19.07 -13.66 15.86
N ARG A 369 19.02 -12.39 15.46
CA ARG A 369 18.91 -11.97 14.07
C ARG A 369 20.25 -11.46 13.56
N TYR A 370 20.68 -12.00 12.43
CA TYR A 370 21.88 -11.56 11.74
C TYR A 370 21.65 -10.24 11.01
N ASP A 371 22.65 -9.37 11.09
CA ASP A 371 22.86 -8.32 10.10
C ASP A 371 23.48 -8.96 8.86
N ILE A 372 22.67 -9.11 7.81
CA ILE A 372 23.14 -9.66 6.53
C ILE A 372 23.41 -8.54 5.54
N THR A 373 24.52 -8.66 4.82
CA THR A 373 24.87 -7.78 3.71
C THR A 373 24.83 -8.56 2.40
N SER A 374 24.22 -8.00 1.37
CA SER A 374 24.25 -8.61 0.04
C SER A 374 25.68 -8.61 -0.49
N THR A 375 26.16 -9.76 -0.97
CA THR A 375 27.50 -9.86 -1.53
C THR A 375 27.49 -9.93 -3.06
N ASN A 376 26.39 -10.38 -3.65
CA ASN A 376 26.20 -10.37 -5.09
C ASN A 376 24.70 -10.33 -5.42
N THR A 377 24.30 -9.42 -6.29
CA THR A 377 22.90 -9.23 -6.68
C THR A 377 22.75 -9.27 -8.20
N THR A 378 21.83 -10.11 -8.65
CA THR A 378 21.42 -10.19 -10.06
C THR A 378 19.90 -10.19 -10.11
N THR A 379 19.34 -9.99 -11.30
CA THR A 379 17.89 -9.97 -11.50
C THR A 379 17.19 -11.23 -11.00
N ASP A 380 17.83 -12.40 -11.17
CA ASP A 380 17.21 -13.70 -10.90
C ASP A 380 17.72 -14.35 -9.61
N LYS A 381 18.83 -13.83 -9.06
CA LYS A 381 19.51 -14.45 -7.92
C LYS A 381 20.27 -13.43 -7.07
N ASN A 382 20.01 -13.43 -5.77
CA ASN A 382 20.85 -12.74 -4.80
C ASN A 382 21.57 -13.74 -3.90
N LEU A 383 22.80 -13.39 -3.51
CA LEU A 383 23.62 -14.15 -2.57
C LEU A 383 23.97 -13.27 -1.38
N TYR A 384 23.78 -13.82 -0.18
CA TYR A 384 24.16 -13.22 1.09
C TYR A 384 25.05 -14.20 1.82
N THR A 385 26.09 -13.70 2.48
CA THR A 385 26.97 -14.53 3.32
C THR A 385 27.07 -13.95 4.71
N PHE A 386 27.18 -14.83 5.71
CA PHE A 386 27.40 -14.46 7.10
C PHE A 386 28.10 -15.61 7.85
N THR A 387 28.84 -15.25 8.90
CA THR A 387 29.57 -16.22 9.72
C THR A 387 28.67 -16.74 10.84
N PRO A 388 28.47 -18.07 10.97
CA PRO A 388 27.74 -18.64 12.09
C PRO A 388 28.50 -18.44 13.41
N TYR A 389 27.83 -18.63 14.55
CA TYR A 389 28.50 -18.50 15.85
C TYR A 389 29.54 -19.61 16.05
N GLU A 390 30.79 -19.20 16.23
CA GLU A 390 31.86 -20.13 16.58
C GLU A 390 31.56 -20.80 17.93
N TYR A 391 31.81 -22.10 18.01
CA TYR A 391 31.76 -22.90 19.24
C TYR A 391 30.37 -23.13 19.86
N VAL A 392 29.26 -22.85 19.17
CA VAL A 392 27.90 -23.10 19.72
C VAL A 392 27.04 -23.92 18.77
N SER A 393 26.38 -24.93 19.32
CA SER A 393 25.40 -25.74 18.57
C SER A 393 24.09 -24.98 18.43
N GLY A 394 23.51 -25.01 17.23
CA GLY A 394 22.18 -24.47 17.00
C GLY A 394 21.75 -24.55 15.54
N ASP A 395 20.53 -24.08 15.33
CA ASP A 395 19.83 -24.07 14.07
C ASP A 395 19.88 -22.66 13.46
N TYR A 396 20.02 -22.62 12.14
CA TYR A 396 20.15 -21.40 11.35
C TYR A 396 19.15 -21.45 10.21
N TRP A 397 18.42 -20.37 9.98
CA TRP A 397 17.45 -20.26 8.90
C TRP A 397 17.24 -18.80 8.51
N CYS A 398 16.63 -18.55 7.35
CA CYS A 398 16.26 -17.22 6.90
C CYS A 398 14.79 -17.16 6.49
N GLU A 399 14.18 -16.00 6.65
CA GLU A 399 12.81 -15.70 6.28
C GLU A 399 12.75 -14.40 5.46
N ALA A 400 11.87 -14.37 4.48
CA ALA A 400 11.54 -13.20 3.68
C ALA A 400 10.02 -13.12 3.50
N PHE A 401 9.54 -12.05 2.90
CA PHE A 401 8.12 -11.86 2.62
C PHE A 401 7.87 -11.81 1.12
N GLY A 402 6.87 -12.55 0.65
CA GLY A 402 6.35 -12.36 -0.70
C GLY A 402 5.92 -10.91 -0.91
N ILE A 403 6.23 -10.33 -2.07
CA ILE A 403 5.77 -8.96 -2.38
C ILE A 403 4.24 -8.89 -2.57
N VAL A 404 3.65 -10.02 -2.97
CA VAL A 404 2.26 -10.17 -3.38
C VAL A 404 1.33 -10.38 -2.18
N ASP A 405 1.48 -11.52 -1.53
CA ASP A 405 0.63 -11.99 -0.43
C ASP A 405 1.22 -11.61 0.94
N SER A 406 2.50 -11.24 0.95
CA SER A 406 3.28 -11.05 2.16
C SER A 406 3.36 -12.29 3.06
N GLU A 407 3.21 -13.47 2.47
CA GLU A 407 3.47 -14.73 3.14
C GLU A 407 4.95 -14.86 3.49
N VAL A 408 5.22 -15.53 4.62
CA VAL A 408 6.57 -15.79 5.08
C VAL A 408 7.16 -16.94 4.26
N ILE A 409 8.21 -16.62 3.51
CA ILE A 409 8.99 -17.59 2.75
C ILE A 409 10.20 -17.95 3.58
N ARG A 410 10.35 -19.22 3.92
CA ARG A 410 11.40 -19.72 4.82
C ARG A 410 12.41 -20.59 4.07
N SER A 411 13.69 -20.44 4.39
CA SER A 411 14.73 -21.34 3.91
C SER A 411 14.66 -22.71 4.58
N ASN A 412 15.44 -23.66 4.08
CA ASN A 412 15.82 -24.82 4.88
C ASN A 412 16.57 -24.41 6.15
N VAL A 413 16.58 -25.30 7.14
CA VAL A 413 17.35 -25.15 8.38
C VAL A 413 18.73 -25.80 8.20
N VAL A 414 19.78 -25.11 8.61
CA VAL A 414 21.14 -25.66 8.74
C VAL A 414 21.44 -25.78 10.22
N SER A 415 21.74 -27.00 10.69
CA SER A 415 22.07 -27.25 12.09
C SER A 415 23.57 -27.51 12.23
N PHE A 416 24.25 -26.73 13.06
CA PHE A 416 25.62 -27.04 13.46
C PHE A 416 25.61 -27.75 14.81
N LYS A 417 26.29 -28.90 14.84
CA LYS A 417 26.64 -29.60 16.07
C LYS A 417 28.14 -29.46 16.27
N HIS A 418 28.53 -28.99 17.44
CA HIS A 418 29.94 -28.88 17.78
C HIS A 418 30.58 -30.28 17.86
N VAL A 419 31.71 -30.49 17.17
CA VAL A 419 32.31 -31.81 16.91
C VAL A 419 33.18 -32.32 18.08
N MET A 420 33.56 -31.44 19.02
CA MET A 420 34.58 -31.78 20.03
C MET A 420 34.07 -32.48 21.30
N SER A 421 32.78 -32.76 21.44
CA SER A 421 32.30 -33.69 22.47
C SER A 421 30.88 -34.12 22.13
N GLU A 422 30.50 -35.31 22.59
CA GLU A 422 29.12 -35.55 22.97
C GLU A 422 28.76 -34.42 23.96
N SER A 423 28.20 -33.32 23.45
CA SER A 423 27.86 -32.17 24.26
C SER A 423 26.68 -32.59 25.12
N ALA A 424 26.96 -32.98 26.36
CA ALA A 424 25.93 -33.11 27.36
C ALA A 424 25.35 -31.71 27.59
N GLU A 425 24.12 -31.49 27.14
CA GLU A 425 23.36 -30.29 27.50
C GLU A 425 22.90 -30.47 28.95
N TYR A 426 23.44 -29.64 29.85
CA TYR A 426 22.97 -29.59 31.22
C TYR A 426 21.95 -28.47 31.35
N ILE A 427 20.74 -28.83 31.76
CA ILE A 427 19.65 -27.87 31.97
C ILE A 427 19.61 -27.53 33.45
N ALA A 428 19.84 -26.26 33.77
CA ALA A 428 19.54 -25.70 35.08
C ALA A 428 18.20 -24.98 35.01
N ILE A 429 17.26 -25.33 35.89
CA ILE A 429 15.99 -24.63 36.03
C ILE A 429 16.16 -23.60 37.15
N LEU A 430 16.05 -22.31 36.81
CA LEU A 430 16.16 -21.21 37.75
C LEU A 430 14.75 -20.71 38.08
N GLN A 431 14.37 -20.79 39.36
CA GLN A 431 13.16 -20.13 39.85
C GLN A 431 13.54 -18.74 40.36
N VAL A 432 13.09 -17.70 39.66
CA VAL A 432 13.38 -16.30 40.02
C VAL A 432 12.14 -15.70 40.68
N LYS A 433 12.32 -15.11 41.87
CA LYS A 433 11.29 -14.30 42.53
C LYS A 433 11.54 -12.83 42.19
N TYR A 434 10.51 -12.13 41.77
CA TYR A 434 10.55 -10.72 41.38
C TYR A 434 9.42 -9.96 42.06
N LEU A 435 9.50 -8.63 42.08
CA LEU A 435 8.47 -7.78 42.67
C LEU A 435 7.24 -7.74 41.74
N GLU A 436 6.06 -7.62 42.35
CA GLU A 436 4.79 -7.44 41.64
C GLU A 436 4.86 -6.26 40.66
N GLY A 437 4.44 -6.47 39.42
CA GLY A 437 4.50 -5.48 38.34
C GLY A 437 5.83 -5.40 37.57
N ILE A 438 6.84 -6.20 37.93
CA ILE A 438 8.05 -6.38 37.10
C ILE A 438 7.82 -7.50 36.10
N ASN A 439 8.15 -7.27 34.83
CA ASN A 439 8.20 -8.30 33.81
C ASN A 439 9.48 -9.15 34.00
N PRO A 440 9.39 -10.41 34.47
CA PRO A 440 10.53 -11.27 34.76
C PRO A 440 11.26 -11.77 33.50
N LEU A 441 10.68 -11.51 32.33
CA LEU A 441 11.11 -12.00 31.02
C LEU A 441 11.60 -10.88 30.11
N SER A 442 11.64 -9.65 30.62
CA SER A 442 12.19 -8.50 29.92
C SER A 442 13.68 -8.70 29.65
N SER A 443 14.17 -8.08 28.58
CA SER A 443 15.62 -8.04 28.28
C SER A 443 16.45 -7.53 29.45
N ALA A 444 15.88 -6.68 30.31
CA ALA A 444 16.52 -6.22 31.54
C ALA A 444 16.74 -7.35 32.55
N ILE A 445 15.76 -8.23 32.78
CA ILE A 445 15.91 -9.37 33.69
C ILE A 445 16.84 -10.44 33.10
N MET A 446 16.78 -10.67 31.78
CA MET A 446 17.77 -11.53 31.10
C MET A 446 19.18 -11.00 31.30
N GLY A 447 19.37 -9.69 31.15
CA GLY A 447 20.63 -9.01 31.47
C GLY A 447 21.07 -9.23 32.91
N LEU A 448 20.15 -9.25 33.89
CA LEU A 448 20.49 -9.58 35.28
C LEU A 448 20.89 -11.05 35.46
N ILE A 449 20.20 -12.00 34.80
CA ILE A 449 20.59 -13.41 34.83
C ILE A 449 22.00 -13.57 34.26
N GLU A 450 22.27 -12.90 33.14
CA GLU A 450 23.58 -12.90 32.49
C GLU A 450 24.67 -12.21 33.32
N GLU A 451 24.35 -11.13 34.01
CA GLU A 451 25.32 -10.35 34.79
C GLU A 451 25.65 -11.02 36.13
N TYR A 452 24.66 -11.67 36.77
CA TYR A 452 24.81 -12.15 38.15
C TYR A 452 24.82 -13.68 38.27
N VAL A 453 24.10 -14.41 37.41
CA VAL A 453 23.96 -15.87 37.52
C VAL A 453 25.03 -16.58 36.67
N PHE A 454 25.15 -16.25 35.38
CA PHE A 454 26.12 -16.91 34.50
C PHE A 454 27.57 -16.83 34.98
N PRO A 455 28.07 -15.68 35.48
CA PRO A 455 29.44 -15.59 35.97
C PRO A 455 29.67 -16.42 37.22
N THR A 456 28.61 -16.76 37.96
CA THR A 456 28.71 -17.67 39.11
C THR A 456 28.88 -19.12 38.66
N LEU A 457 28.27 -19.51 37.54
CA LEU A 457 28.49 -20.82 36.90
C LEU A 457 29.87 -20.89 36.27
N ASP A 458 30.33 -19.79 35.65
CA ASP A 458 31.62 -19.70 34.98
C ASP A 458 32.83 -19.62 35.96
N LYS A 459 32.58 -19.49 37.27
CA LYS A 459 33.63 -19.66 38.30
C LYS A 459 34.10 -21.10 38.42
N ILE A 460 33.32 -22.06 37.92
CA ILE A 460 33.69 -23.46 37.91
C ILE A 460 34.56 -23.71 36.66
N GLU A 461 35.86 -23.87 36.85
CA GLU A 461 36.87 -23.85 35.78
C GLU A 461 36.60 -24.85 34.64
N HIS A 462 36.10 -26.04 34.97
CA HIS A 462 35.72 -27.03 33.94
C HIS A 462 34.43 -26.65 33.19
N LEU A 463 33.49 -25.95 33.82
CA LEU A 463 32.29 -25.44 33.13
C LEU A 463 32.70 -24.35 32.14
N LYS A 464 33.47 -23.37 32.59
CA LYS A 464 33.98 -22.28 31.77
C LYS A 464 34.82 -22.73 30.56
N THR A 465 35.57 -23.82 30.72
CA THR A 465 36.49 -24.32 29.68
C THR A 465 35.77 -25.15 28.61
N TYR A 466 34.67 -25.82 28.96
CA TYR A 466 34.03 -26.82 28.09
C TYR A 466 32.57 -26.51 27.73
N TYR A 467 31.95 -25.53 28.38
CA TYR A 467 30.53 -25.24 28.24
C TYR A 467 30.29 -23.75 28.05
N VAL A 468 29.22 -23.44 27.32
CA VAL A 468 28.73 -22.08 27.14
C VAL A 468 27.36 -21.99 27.81
N SER A 469 27.24 -21.13 28.81
CA SER A 469 25.97 -20.85 29.49
C SER A 469 25.02 -20.18 28.51
N ARG A 470 23.79 -20.70 28.38
CA ARG A 470 22.76 -20.10 27.53
C ARG A 470 21.35 -20.24 28.05
N ILE A 471 20.48 -19.32 27.64
CA ILE A 471 19.04 -19.41 27.91
C ILE A 471 18.40 -20.29 26.84
N MET A 472 17.89 -21.46 27.23
CA MET A 472 17.28 -22.43 26.31
C MET A 472 15.79 -22.20 26.09
N LYS A 473 15.10 -21.86 27.16
CA LYS A 473 13.66 -21.62 27.23
C LYS A 473 13.39 -20.88 28.51
N ILE A 474 12.37 -20.05 28.51
CA ILE A 474 11.83 -19.51 29.76
C ILE A 474 10.39 -20.00 29.92
N ILE A 475 10.01 -20.35 31.13
CA ILE A 475 8.69 -20.87 31.43
C ILE A 475 8.18 -20.04 32.59
N ASP A 476 7.01 -19.43 32.42
CA ASP A 476 6.27 -18.93 33.56
C ASP A 476 5.67 -20.13 34.27
N VAL A 477 6.06 -20.33 35.52
CA VAL A 477 5.66 -21.51 36.30
C VAL A 477 4.24 -21.38 36.84
N ASP A 478 3.64 -20.18 36.72
CA ASP A 478 2.25 -19.90 37.07
C ASP A 478 1.30 -20.08 35.85
N GLU A 479 1.83 -20.44 34.67
CA GLU A 479 1.06 -21.01 33.55
C GLU A 479 0.75 -22.49 33.82
N ASP A 480 -0.36 -22.74 34.53
CA ASP A 480 -1.05 -24.05 34.54
C ASP A 480 -1.40 -24.57 33.13
#